data_AF-A0A7G5EM63-F1
#
_entry.id   AF-A0A7G5EM63-F1
#
_cell.length_a   1.000
_cell.length_b   1.000
_cell.length_c   1.000
_cell.angle_alpha   90.00
_cell.angle_beta   90.00
_cell.angle_gamma   90.00
#
_symmetry.space_group_name_H-M   'P 1'
#
loop_
_entity.id
_entity.type
_entity.pdbx_description
1 polymer ?
#
loop_
_entity_poly.entity_id
_entity_poly.type
_entity_poly.pdbx_seq_one_letter_code
_entity_poly.pdbx_strand_id
1 'polypeptide(L)'
;MFEHSEHLLRIGVEWLRLLVEGLGAIAILLGLFATLRVLLQKLSPGSDKRYSEARVTFARYLTFALELQLAADVLSTSVSPSWDQIGKLAAIAVIRTALNYFLRLEMKEAETDKPQSPSAKTAG
;
A
#
# COMPACT_ATOMS: atom_id res chain seq x y z
N MET A 1 37.47 18.81 5.61
CA MET A 1 36.92 17.88 6.61
C MET A 1 35.39 17.75 6.52
N PHE A 2 34.63 18.85 6.38
CA PHE A 2 33.16 18.79 6.30
C PHE A 2 32.61 17.97 5.11
N GLU A 3 33.24 18.03 3.93
CA GLU A 3 32.85 17.27 2.73
C GLU A 3 32.85 15.73 2.93
N HIS A 4 33.81 15.17 3.68
CA HIS A 4 33.85 13.73 3.93
C HIS A 4 32.73 13.29 4.88
N SER A 5 32.39 14.12 5.87
CA SER A 5 31.31 13.83 6.81
C SER A 5 29.94 13.84 6.13
N GLU A 6 29.69 14.79 5.22
CA GLU A 6 28.45 14.82 4.44
C GLU A 6 28.27 13.58 3.56
N HIS A 7 29.34 13.13 2.91
CA HIS A 7 29.30 11.95 2.04
C HIS A 7 29.00 10.66 2.83
N LEU A 8 29.60 10.52 4.02
CA LEU A 8 29.35 9.38 4.91
C LEU A 8 27.90 9.37 5.44
N LEU A 9 27.36 10.54 5.77
CA LEU A 9 25.97 10.68 6.20
C LEU A 9 24.98 10.32 5.10
N ARG A 10 25.19 10.81 3.87
CA ARG A 10 24.33 10.50 2.71
C ARG A 10 24.29 8.99 2.45
N ILE A 11 25.45 8.34 2.40
CA ILE A 11 25.54 6.88 2.20
C ILE A 11 24.82 6.15 3.32
N GLY A 12 25.07 6.50 4.58
CA GLY A 12 24.44 5.82 5.73
C GLY A 12 22.91 5.91 5.68
N VAL A 13 22.38 7.05 5.28
CA VAL A 13 20.93 7.26 5.19
C VAL A 13 20.34 6.54 3.98
N GLU A 14 21.04 6.49 2.84
CA GLU A 14 20.59 5.71 1.68
C GLU A 14 20.50 4.21 2.01
N TRP A 15 21.48 3.66 2.71
CA TRP A 15 21.42 2.28 3.20
C TRP A 15 20.26 2.07 4.18
N LEU A 16 20.05 3.01 5.10
CA LEU A 16 18.97 2.92 6.07
C LEU A 16 17.60 3.01 5.38
N ARG A 17 17.44 3.91 4.40
CA ARG A 17 16.24 4.01 3.56
C ARG A 17 15.96 2.69 2.84
N LEU A 18 16.95 2.13 2.15
CA LEU A 18 16.82 0.85 1.44
C LEU A 18 16.42 -0.30 2.38
N LEU A 19 17.00 -0.32 3.59
CA LEU A 19 16.65 -1.29 4.62
C LEU A 19 15.17 -1.15 5.00
N VAL A 20 14.72 0.07 5.30
CA VAL A 20 13.33 0.34 5.71
C VAL A 20 12.34 0.02 4.58
N GLU A 21 12.65 0.38 3.32
CA GLU A 21 11.86 -0.02 2.15
C GLU A 21 11.77 -1.54 2.01
N GLY A 22 12.90 -2.23 2.19
CA GLY A 22 12.97 -3.70 2.16
C GLY A 22 12.10 -4.34 3.24
N LEU A 23 12.11 -3.82 4.48
CA LEU A 23 11.24 -4.28 5.55
C LEU A 23 9.76 -4.05 5.24
N GLY A 24 9.42 -2.90 4.63
CA GLY A 24 8.07 -2.63 4.16
C GLY A 24 7.62 -3.65 3.11
N ALA A 25 8.48 -3.97 2.14
CA ALA A 25 8.19 -4.99 1.14
C ALA A 25 8.01 -6.39 1.76
N ILE A 26 8.86 -6.76 2.73
CA ILE A 26 8.73 -8.02 3.48
C ILE A 26 7.40 -8.06 4.24
N ALA A 27 7.02 -6.97 4.91
CA ALA A 27 5.74 -6.90 5.62
C ALA A 27 4.54 -7.13 4.68
N ILE A 28 4.56 -6.57 3.47
CA ILE A 28 3.54 -6.82 2.45
C ILE A 28 3.51 -8.30 2.06
N LEU A 29 4.67 -8.91 1.82
CA LEU A 29 4.77 -10.34 1.49
C LEU A 29 4.22 -11.22 2.61
N LEU A 30 4.58 -10.95 3.86
CA LEU A 30 4.07 -11.66 5.03
C LEU A 30 2.55 -11.52 5.15
N GLY A 31 2.01 -10.32 4.91
CA GLY A 31 0.58 -10.08 4.87
C GLY A 31 -0.12 -10.91 3.79
N LEU A 32 0.45 -10.96 2.59
CA LEU A 32 -0.07 -11.78 1.51
C LEU A 32 -0.10 -13.27 1.88
N PHE A 33 1.01 -13.80 2.41
CA PHE A 33 1.07 -15.19 2.85
C PHE A 33 0.09 -15.51 3.99
N ALA A 34 -0.03 -14.62 4.98
CA ALA A 34 -0.97 -14.77 6.08
C ALA A 34 -2.43 -14.80 5.56
N THR A 35 -2.77 -13.89 4.65
CA THR A 35 -4.10 -13.82 4.02
C THR A 35 -4.41 -15.06 3.18
N LEU A 36 -3.45 -15.55 2.39
CA LEU A 36 -3.60 -16.80 1.63
C LEU A 36 -3.81 -18.00 2.57
N ARG A 37 -3.07 -18.07 3.67
CA ARG A 37 -3.23 -19.13 4.66
C ARG A 37 -4.62 -19.13 5.28
N VAL A 38 -5.17 -17.96 5.66
CA VAL A 38 -6.55 -17.83 6.18
C VAL A 38 -7.58 -18.29 5.14
N LEU A 39 -7.34 -17.98 3.86
CA LEU A 39 -8.23 -18.38 2.78
C LEU A 39 -8.20 -19.89 2.52
N LEU A 40 -7.03 -20.53 2.62
CA LEU A 40 -6.83 -21.96 2.37
C LEU A 40 -7.22 -22.86 3.55
N GLN A 41 -7.02 -22.42 4.79
CA GLN A 41 -7.25 -23.25 5.99
C GLN A 41 -8.73 -23.48 6.33
N LYS A 42 -9.67 -22.69 5.78
CA LYS A 42 -11.10 -22.80 6.09
C LYS A 42 -11.91 -23.23 4.86
N LEU A 43 -11.98 -24.52 4.57
CA LEU A 43 -12.85 -25.15 3.56
C LEU A 43 -14.31 -25.35 4.05
N SER A 44 -14.75 -24.63 5.08
CA SER A 44 -16.08 -24.80 5.68
C SER A 44 -17.12 -23.85 5.03
N PRO A 45 -18.41 -24.23 4.89
CA PRO A 45 -19.42 -23.43 4.21
C PRO A 45 -19.77 -22.18 5.04
N GLY A 46 -19.22 -21.03 4.66
CA GLY A 46 -19.40 -19.75 5.35
C GLY A 46 -18.50 -18.66 4.76
N SER A 47 -18.70 -18.38 3.47
CA SER A 47 -17.82 -17.54 2.63
C SER A 47 -17.62 -16.13 3.17
N ASP A 48 -18.67 -15.43 3.62
CA ASP A 48 -18.60 -14.00 3.93
C ASP A 48 -17.69 -13.66 5.12
N LYS A 49 -17.72 -14.46 6.19
CA LYS A 49 -16.87 -14.23 7.36
C LYS A 49 -15.38 -14.43 7.02
N ARG A 50 -15.08 -15.36 6.11
CA ARG A 50 -13.70 -15.69 5.70
C ARG A 50 -13.05 -14.57 4.89
N TYR A 51 -13.78 -13.97 3.95
CA TYR A 51 -13.27 -12.82 3.19
C TYR A 51 -13.05 -11.60 4.08
N SER A 52 -13.94 -11.37 5.04
CA SER A 52 -13.79 -10.29 6.03
C SER A 52 -12.54 -10.47 6.90
N GLU A 53 -12.32 -11.66 7.46
CA GLU A 53 -11.12 -11.98 8.26
C GLU A 53 -9.81 -11.86 7.43
N ALA A 54 -9.82 -12.38 6.20
CA ALA A 54 -8.68 -12.32 5.28
C ALA A 54 -8.33 -10.86 4.92
N ARG A 55 -9.35 -10.03 4.66
CA ARG A 55 -9.21 -8.59 4.37
C ARG A 55 -8.66 -7.82 5.57
N VAL A 56 -9.18 -8.07 6.78
CA VAL A 56 -8.69 -7.44 8.01
C VAL A 56 -7.23 -7.82 8.29
N THR A 57 -6.87 -9.08 8.06
CA THR A 57 -5.49 -9.55 8.20
C THR A 57 -4.58 -8.81 7.24
N PHE A 58 -4.93 -8.77 5.95
CA PHE A 58 -4.12 -8.09 4.93
C PHE A 58 -3.97 -6.59 5.23
N ALA A 59 -5.06 -5.94 5.64
CA ALA A 59 -5.08 -4.52 5.95
C ALA A 59 -4.08 -4.15 7.05
N ARG A 60 -3.91 -4.98 8.10
CA ARG A 60 -2.95 -4.71 9.18
C ARG A 60 -1.50 -4.70 8.68
N TYR A 61 -1.14 -5.69 7.86
CA TYR A 61 0.21 -5.76 7.28
C TYR A 61 0.47 -4.62 6.29
N LEU A 62 -0.54 -4.24 5.50
CA LEU A 62 -0.47 -3.08 4.60
C LEU A 62 -0.24 -1.78 5.38
N THR A 63 -1.01 -1.52 6.43
CA THR A 63 -0.84 -0.32 7.25
C THR A 63 0.57 -0.25 7.84
N PHE A 64 1.08 -1.35 8.40
CA PHE A 64 2.44 -1.40 8.92
C PHE A 64 3.51 -1.15 7.83
N ALA A 65 3.35 -1.75 6.65
CA ALA A 65 4.26 -1.50 5.53
C ALA A 65 4.23 -0.04 5.05
N LEU A 66 3.06 0.61 5.08
CA LEU A 66 2.92 2.02 4.73
C LEU A 66 3.60 2.95 5.74
N GLU A 67 3.57 2.63 7.03
CA GLU A 67 4.31 3.38 8.06
C GLU A 67 5.82 3.29 7.82
N LEU A 68 6.33 2.12 7.44
CA LEU A 68 7.74 1.94 7.07
C LEU A 68 8.09 2.73 5.81
N GLN A 69 7.26 2.66 4.77
CA GLN A 69 7.48 3.43 3.54
C GLN A 69 7.51 4.94 3.81
N LEU A 70 6.60 5.43 4.65
CA LEU A 70 6.59 6.84 5.06
C LEU A 70 7.88 7.21 5.80
N ALA A 71 8.39 6.34 6.68
CA ALA A 71 9.66 6.58 7.36
C ALA A 71 10.85 6.64 6.38
N ALA A 72 10.87 5.77 5.35
CA ALA A 72 11.85 5.81 4.28
C ALA A 72 11.79 7.11 3.46
N ASP A 73 10.59 7.61 3.16
CA ASP A 73 10.37 8.88 2.46
C ASP A 73 10.88 10.08 3.28
N VAL A 74 10.62 10.09 4.60
CA VAL A 74 11.16 11.11 5.52
C VAL A 74 12.69 11.08 5.55
N LEU A 75 13.30 9.89 5.60
CA LEU A 75 14.75 9.74 5.51
C LEU A 75 15.29 10.34 4.22
N SER A 76 14.66 10.03 3.07
CA SER A 76 15.09 10.54 1.76
C SER A 76 15.06 12.06 1.68
N THR A 77 14.11 12.71 2.33
CA THR A 77 13.95 14.18 2.28
C THR A 77 14.90 14.91 3.24
N SER A 78 15.44 14.23 4.26
CA SER A 78 16.25 14.86 5.32
C SER A 78 17.74 15.06 5.00
N VAL A 79 18.34 14.33 4.04
CA VAL A 79 19.81 14.20 3.96
C VAL A 79 20.41 14.73 2.65
N SER A 80 19.57 14.97 1.65
CA SER A 80 19.97 15.66 0.43
C SER A 80 18.74 16.01 -0.40
N PRO A 81 18.34 17.29 -0.55
CA PRO A 81 17.42 17.65 -1.59
C PRO A 81 18.18 17.63 -2.93
N SER A 82 18.60 16.46 -3.41
CA SER A 82 19.09 16.35 -4.79
C SER A 82 17.86 16.31 -5.69
N TRP A 83 17.78 17.25 -6.62
CA TRP A 83 16.62 17.40 -7.50
C TRP A 83 16.32 16.12 -8.32
N ASP A 84 17.33 15.29 -8.58
CA ASP A 84 17.18 13.99 -9.27
C ASP A 84 16.50 12.92 -8.39
N GLN A 85 16.89 12.81 -7.11
CA GLN A 85 16.25 11.87 -6.18
C GLN A 85 14.86 12.33 -5.78
N ILE A 86 14.65 13.64 -5.56
CA ILE A 86 13.32 14.23 -5.35
C ILE A 86 12.44 13.96 -6.57
N GLY A 87 12.96 14.14 -7.79
CA GLY A 87 12.23 13.85 -9.03
C GLY A 87 11.78 12.40 -9.13
N LYS A 88 12.66 11.43 -8.82
CA LYS A 88 12.32 9.99 -8.81
C LYS A 88 11.26 9.67 -7.76
N LEU A 89 11.38 10.21 -6.54
CA LEU A 89 10.42 9.98 -5.46
C LEU A 89 9.06 10.60 -5.79
N ALA A 90 9.05 11.83 -6.31
CA ALA A 90 7.84 12.51 -6.76
C ALA A 90 7.15 11.75 -7.91
N ALA A 91 7.91 11.20 -8.87
CA ALA A 91 7.36 10.38 -9.94
C ALA A 91 6.67 9.12 -9.39
N ILE A 92 7.29 8.41 -8.46
CA ILE A 92 6.70 7.23 -7.81
C ILE A 92 5.42 7.60 -7.05
N ALA A 93 5.44 8.71 -6.30
CA ALA A 93 4.28 9.20 -5.55
C ALA A 93 3.11 9.58 -6.48
N VAL A 94 3.39 10.25 -7.59
CA VAL A 94 2.40 10.61 -8.63
C VAL A 94 1.81 9.36 -9.27
N ILE A 95 2.65 8.40 -9.68
CA ILE A 95 2.18 7.13 -10.27
C ILE A 95 1.28 6.39 -9.29
N ARG A 96 1.69 6.29 -8.02
CA ARG A 96 0.89 5.64 -6.96
C ARG A 96 -0.46 6.32 -6.79
N THR A 97 -0.48 7.64 -6.80
CA THR A 97 -1.71 8.44 -6.63
C THR A 97 -2.63 8.28 -7.83
N ALA A 98 -2.10 8.38 -9.05
CA ALA A 98 -2.85 8.23 -10.28
C ALA A 98 -3.46 6.83 -10.39
N LEU A 99 -2.67 5.78 -10.19
CA LEU A 99 -3.17 4.39 -10.23
C LEU A 99 -4.24 4.13 -9.17
N ASN A 100 -4.02 4.57 -7.94
CA ASN A 100 -5.04 4.42 -6.89
C ASN A 100 -6.31 5.23 -7.19
N TYR A 101 -6.19 6.39 -7.83
CA TYR A 101 -7.33 7.21 -8.22
C TYR A 101 -8.16 6.53 -9.31
N PHE A 102 -7.52 6.07 -10.39
CA PHE A 102 -8.20 5.36 -11.49
C PHE A 102 -8.90 4.10 -11.01
N LEU A 103 -8.23 3.28 -10.20
CA LEU A 103 -8.83 2.07 -9.67
C LEU A 103 -10.09 2.37 -8.83
N ARG A 104 -10.05 3.42 -8.00
CA ARG A 104 -11.22 3.85 -7.20
C ARG A 104 -12.35 4.41 -8.07
N LEU A 105 -12.02 5.02 -9.20
CA LEU A 105 -12.99 5.56 -10.14
C LEU A 105 -13.73 4.43 -10.86
N GLU A 106 -12.98 3.47 -11.43
CA GLU A 106 -13.54 2.30 -12.11
C GLU A 106 -14.44 1.47 -11.18
N MET A 107 -14.04 1.30 -9.92
CA MET A 107 -14.86 0.59 -8.92
C MET A 107 -16.19 1.31 -8.64
N LYS A 108 -16.20 2.65 -8.61
CA LYS A 108 -17.44 3.42 -8.42
C LYS A 108 -18.36 3.30 -9.61
N GLU A 109 -17.82 3.37 -10.82
CA GLU A 109 -18.60 3.21 -12.06
C GLU A 109 -19.26 1.83 -12.12
N ALA A 110 -18.51 0.78 -11.77
CA ALA A 110 -19.03 -0.59 -11.70
C ALA A 110 -20.14 -0.79 -10.62
N GLU A 111 -20.15 0.00 -9.55
CA GLU A 111 -21.23 -0.02 -8.55
C GLU A 111 -22.48 0.72 -9.02
N THR A 112 -22.33 1.81 -9.79
CA THR A 112 -23.47 2.56 -10.35
C THR A 112 -24.17 1.86 -11.50
N ASP A 113 -23.54 0.90 -12.17
CA ASP A 113 -24.13 0.13 -13.28
C ASP A 113 -24.96 -1.08 -12.82
N LYS A 114 -25.21 -1.23 -11.51
CA LYS A 114 -26.21 -2.21 -11.04
C LYS A 114 -27.61 -1.68 -11.37
N PRO A 115 -28.39 -2.30 -12.27
CA PRO A 115 -29.75 -1.88 -12.55
C PRO A 115 -30.56 -1.97 -11.27
N GLN A 116 -31.04 -0.84 -10.78
CA GLN A 116 -32.07 -0.79 -9.75
C GLN A 116 -33.30 -1.50 -10.33
N SER A 117 -33.55 -2.73 -9.89
CA SER A 117 -34.79 -3.43 -10.24
C SER A 117 -35.98 -2.55 -9.82
N PRO A 118 -36.93 -2.29 -10.72
CA PRO A 118 -38.09 -1.47 -10.39
C PRO A 118 -38.90 -2.20 -9.33
N SER A 119 -38.99 -1.58 -8.14
CA SER A 119 -39.90 -2.00 -7.08
C SER A 119 -41.31 -2.02 -7.65
N ALA A 120 -41.81 -3.23 -7.91
CA ALA A 120 -43.18 -3.49 -8.30
C ALA A 120 -44.12 -2.99 -7.20
N LYS A 121 -44.62 -1.76 -7.36
CA LYS A 121 -45.80 -1.28 -6.66
C LYS A 121 -47.01 -1.70 -7.47
N THR A 122 -47.43 -2.94 -7.26
CA THR A 122 -48.75 -3.44 -7.69
C THR A 122 -49.13 -4.60 -6.80
N ALA A 123 -50.13 -4.36 -5.94
CA ALA A 123 -51.08 -5.29 -5.33
C ALA A 123 -51.23 -5.06 -3.82
N GLY A 124 -52.43 -4.65 -3.42
CA GLY A 124 -52.91 -4.55 -2.03
C GLY A 124 -53.72 -3.31 -1.79
#